data_AF-A0A2W6MTQ8-F1
#
_entry.id   AF-A0A2W6MTQ8-F1
#
_cell.length_a   1.000
_cell.length_b   1.000
_cell.length_c   1.000
_cell.angle_alpha   90.00
_cell.angle_beta   90.00
_cell.angle_gamma   90.00
#
_symmetry.space_group_name_H-M   'P 1'
#
loop_
_entity.id
_entity.type
_entity.pdbx_description
1 polymer ?
#
loop_
_entity_poly.entity_id
_entity_poly.type
_entity_poly.pdbx_seq_one_letter_code
_entity_poly.pdbx_strand_id
1 'polypeptide(L)'
;MAYKKDADLEFLRELKNEEMNDLVSIITHDKDGSVRWIELLSVNKLYKAHYPNHQKYLDVILEEIQKIGGNSFVNTFRGIGVLYKEILCDVADKYKVNYNKKSDTELIKIKLFMKILETSLDKINQGDIKIISQSKGININSILGGFEK
;
A
#
# COMPACT_ATOMS: atom_id res chain seq x y z
N MET A 1 1.42 22.69 2.72
CA MET A 1 0.51 23.14 1.64
C MET A 1 -0.77 22.38 1.87
N ALA A 2 -1.92 23.01 2.01
CA ALA A 2 -3.13 22.28 2.40
C ALA A 2 -3.46 21.12 1.44
N TYR A 3 -4.04 20.06 2.00
CA TYR A 3 -4.60 18.91 1.26
C TYR A 3 -5.36 19.36 0.00
N LYS A 4 -5.05 18.74 -1.14
CA LYS A 4 -5.78 18.94 -2.39
C LYS A 4 -7.00 18.01 -2.38
N LYS A 5 -8.19 18.60 -2.30
CA LYS A 5 -9.45 17.84 -2.26
C LYS A 5 -9.50 16.76 -3.34
N ASP A 6 -9.70 15.53 -2.91
CA ASP A 6 -9.67 14.33 -3.72
C ASP A 6 -10.79 13.38 -3.27
N ALA A 7 -11.84 13.28 -4.08
CA ALA A 7 -13.01 12.46 -3.75
C ALA A 7 -12.65 10.99 -3.49
N ASP A 8 -11.61 10.47 -4.11
CA ASP A 8 -11.20 9.08 -3.94
C ASP A 8 -10.46 8.82 -2.62
N LEU A 9 -10.08 9.88 -1.90
CA LEU A 9 -9.39 9.83 -0.60
C LEU A 9 -10.31 10.24 0.58
N GLU A 10 -11.49 10.81 0.30
CA GLU A 10 -12.43 11.28 1.31
C GLU A 10 -13.00 10.16 2.20
N PHE A 11 -12.97 8.90 1.76
CA PHE A 11 -13.39 7.76 2.58
C PHE A 11 -12.62 7.66 3.90
N LEU A 12 -11.40 8.21 3.97
CA LEU A 12 -10.62 8.26 5.21
C LEU A 12 -11.29 9.11 6.30
N ARG A 13 -12.22 10.00 5.96
CA ARG A 13 -13.02 10.77 6.94
C ARG A 13 -14.05 9.92 7.68
N GLU A 14 -14.40 8.76 7.13
CA GLU A 14 -15.38 7.85 7.73
C GLU A 14 -14.73 6.89 8.73
N LEU A 15 -13.40 6.78 8.73
CA LEU A 15 -12.65 5.89 9.62
C LEU A 15 -12.61 6.41 11.05
N LYS A 16 -12.71 5.51 12.02
CA LYS A 16 -12.48 5.81 13.43
C LYS A 16 -10.99 6.02 13.69
N ASN A 17 -10.65 6.67 14.80
CA ASN A 17 -9.25 6.90 15.17
C ASN A 17 -8.47 5.57 15.23
N GLU A 18 -9.08 4.53 15.80
CA GLU A 18 -8.43 3.22 15.97
C GLU A 18 -8.10 2.56 14.63
N GLU A 19 -8.97 2.73 13.62
CA GLU A 19 -8.79 2.21 12.26
C GLU A 19 -7.69 2.96 11.48
N MET A 20 -7.38 4.19 11.90
CA MET A 20 -6.32 5.02 11.31
C MET A 20 -4.96 4.84 11.97
N ASN A 21 -4.86 4.17 13.12
CA ASN A 21 -3.60 3.92 13.82
C ASN A 21 -2.56 3.27 12.89
N ASP A 22 -2.95 2.19 12.20
CA ASP A 22 -2.04 1.43 11.33
C ASP A 22 -1.58 2.26 10.14
N LEU A 23 -2.50 3.02 9.53
CA LEU A 23 -2.18 3.92 8.42
C LEU A 23 -1.17 5.01 8.85
N VAL A 24 -1.42 5.64 10.00
CA VAL A 24 -0.53 6.68 10.54
C VAL A 24 0.82 6.09 10.92
N SER A 25 0.85 4.88 11.47
CA SER A 25 2.09 4.15 11.76
C SER A 25 2.90 3.89 10.49
N ILE A 26 2.28 3.39 9.41
CA ILE A 26 2.93 3.13 8.12
C ILE A 26 3.51 4.43 7.50
N ILE A 27 2.81 5.55 7.66
CA ILE A 27 3.28 6.86 7.19
C ILE A 27 4.50 7.32 8.00
N THR A 28 4.44 7.19 9.33
CA THR A 28 5.42 7.80 10.24
C THR A 28 6.62 6.92 10.56
N HIS A 29 6.52 5.60 10.41
CA HIS A 29 7.57 4.66 10.79
C HIS A 29 7.99 3.72 9.65
N ASP A 30 9.25 3.29 9.69
CA ASP A 30 9.77 2.21 8.87
C ASP A 30 9.52 0.84 9.54
N LYS A 31 9.82 -0.25 8.81
CA LYS A 31 9.53 -1.63 9.25
C LYS A 31 10.22 -2.02 10.56
N ASP A 32 11.30 -1.33 10.91
CA ASP A 32 12.06 -1.53 12.15
C ASP A 32 11.56 -0.66 13.31
N GLY A 33 10.48 0.10 13.10
CA GLY A 33 9.91 1.01 14.09
C GLY A 33 10.65 2.34 14.22
N SER A 34 11.67 2.60 13.40
CA SER A 34 12.31 3.92 13.34
C SER A 34 11.40 4.93 12.63
N VAL A 35 11.50 6.21 12.98
CA VAL A 35 10.73 7.27 12.31
C VAL A 35 11.24 7.42 10.87
N ARG A 36 10.33 7.41 9.91
CA ARG A 36 10.64 7.58 8.48
C ARG A 36 11.25 8.97 8.29
N TRP A 37 12.44 9.05 7.69
CA TRP A 37 13.18 10.33 7.60
C TRP A 37 12.53 11.38 6.69
N ILE A 38 11.65 10.97 5.77
CA ILE A 38 11.12 11.81 4.68
C ILE A 38 9.71 12.32 4.98
N GLU A 39 9.07 11.86 6.06
CA GLU A 39 7.71 12.29 6.41
C GLU A 39 7.69 13.56 7.27
N LEU A 40 6.67 14.39 7.06
CA LEU A 40 6.49 15.67 7.75
C LEU A 40 5.35 15.64 8.78
N LEU A 41 4.66 14.52 8.93
CA LEU A 41 3.54 14.34 9.84
C LEU A 41 3.99 14.34 11.30
N SER A 42 5.06 13.63 11.67
CA SER A 42 5.54 13.56 13.06
C SER A 42 6.04 14.89 13.62
N VAL A 43 6.53 15.78 12.75
CA VAL A 43 6.98 17.13 13.11
C VAL A 43 5.85 18.17 13.10
N ASN A 44 4.67 17.81 12.58
CA ASN A 44 3.53 18.71 12.47
C ASN A 44 2.94 19.08 13.85
N LYS A 45 2.59 20.36 14.03
CA LYS A 45 2.04 20.88 15.29
C LYS A 45 0.68 20.27 15.65
N LEU A 46 -0.19 20.06 14.66
CA LEU A 46 -1.53 19.48 14.88
C LEU A 46 -1.43 18.01 15.25
N TYR A 47 -0.55 17.25 14.58
CA TYR A 47 -0.24 15.87 14.95
C TYR A 47 0.19 15.78 16.42
N LYS A 48 1.21 16.56 16.82
CA LYS A 48 1.72 16.58 18.20
C LYS A 48 0.67 16.99 19.23
N ALA A 49 -0.21 17.92 18.89
CA ALA A 49 -1.22 18.44 19.81
C ALA A 49 -2.43 17.51 20.00
N HIS A 50 -2.67 16.61 19.04
CA HIS A 50 -3.93 15.86 18.99
C HIS A 50 -3.78 14.35 18.89
N TYR A 51 -2.58 13.80 18.66
CA TYR A 51 -2.37 12.35 18.73
C TYR A 51 -2.81 11.76 20.08
N PRO A 52 -3.58 10.65 20.12
CA PRO A 52 -3.98 9.78 19.00
C PRO A 52 -5.35 10.12 18.37
N ASN A 53 -5.94 11.27 18.64
CA ASN A 53 -7.18 11.73 18.00
C ASN A 53 -6.92 12.26 16.58
N HIS A 54 -6.63 11.34 15.67
CA HIS A 54 -6.36 11.54 14.26
C HIS A 54 -7.41 12.37 13.50
N GLN A 55 -8.69 12.31 13.89
CA GLN A 55 -9.74 13.11 13.26
C GLN A 55 -9.49 14.63 13.36
N LYS A 56 -8.79 15.09 14.40
CA LYS A 56 -8.46 16.53 14.57
C LYS A 56 -7.38 17.04 13.62
N TYR A 57 -6.68 16.16 12.93
CA TYR A 57 -5.59 16.52 12.01
C TYR A 57 -5.62 15.69 10.72
N LEU A 58 -6.80 15.16 10.37
CA LEU A 58 -6.97 14.30 9.21
C LEU A 58 -6.49 14.96 7.91
N ASP A 59 -6.74 16.25 7.74
CA ASP A 59 -6.25 16.98 6.55
C ASP A 59 -4.71 16.96 6.44
N VAL A 60 -3.99 16.89 7.57
CA VAL A 60 -2.53 16.73 7.58
C VAL A 60 -2.13 15.32 7.14
N ILE A 61 -2.88 14.29 7.54
CA ILE A 61 -2.67 12.91 7.09
C ILE A 61 -2.90 12.81 5.58
N LEU A 62 -4.00 13.39 5.08
CA LEU A 62 -4.34 13.40 3.65
C LEU A 62 -3.27 14.12 2.82
N GLU A 63 -2.80 15.28 3.30
CA GLU A 63 -1.68 16.02 2.69
C GLU A 63 -0.42 15.13 2.60
N GLU A 64 -0.10 14.40 3.67
CA GLU A 64 1.10 13.57 3.71
C GLU A 64 1.02 12.37 2.76
N ILE A 65 -0.15 11.72 2.65
CA ILE A 65 -0.40 10.65 1.66
C ILE A 65 -0.13 11.16 0.24
N GLN A 66 -0.66 12.33 -0.11
CA GLN A 66 -0.47 12.93 -1.43
C GLN A 66 1.01 13.27 -1.73
N LYS A 67 1.81 13.62 -0.71
CA LYS A 67 3.25 13.89 -0.87
C LYS A 67 4.08 12.62 -0.99
N ILE A 68 3.87 11.65 -0.10
CA ILE A 68 4.65 10.40 -0.07
C ILE A 68 4.40 9.60 -1.35
N GLY A 69 3.16 9.57 -1.83
CA GLY A 69 2.79 8.94 -3.09
C GLY A 69 3.56 9.53 -4.28
N GLY A 70 3.69 10.86 -4.34
CA GLY A 70 4.45 11.54 -5.40
C GLY A 70 5.96 11.34 -5.30
N ASN A 71 6.52 11.20 -4.09
CA ASN A 71 7.95 11.05 -3.87
C ASN A 71 8.51 9.66 -4.24
N SER A 72 7.68 8.62 -4.26
CA SER A 72 8.16 7.22 -4.26
C SER A 72 8.37 6.59 -5.64
N PHE A 73 7.80 7.13 -6.72
CA PHE A 73 7.86 6.46 -8.04
C PHE A 73 8.13 7.37 -9.25
N VAL A 74 7.84 8.66 -9.18
CA VAL A 74 8.04 9.57 -10.32
C VAL A 74 8.92 10.74 -9.88
N ASN A 75 10.02 10.95 -10.60
CA ASN A 75 10.99 12.02 -10.34
C ASN A 75 10.46 13.43 -10.69
N THR A 76 9.16 13.71 -10.53
CA THR A 76 8.54 14.92 -11.11
C THR A 76 7.40 15.43 -10.24
N PHE A 77 7.78 16.35 -9.35
CA PHE A 77 7.05 17.52 -8.80
C PHE A 77 7.36 17.67 -7.31
N ARG A 78 8.58 18.11 -7.01
CA ARG A 78 8.97 18.51 -5.66
C ARG A 78 7.98 19.57 -5.15
N GLY A 79 7.15 19.20 -4.18
CA GLY A 79 6.26 20.11 -3.43
C GLY A 79 4.77 20.09 -3.79
N ILE A 80 4.33 19.37 -4.81
CA ILE A 80 2.92 19.28 -5.21
C ILE A 80 2.45 17.84 -4.98
N GLY A 81 1.55 17.64 -4.01
CA GLY A 81 0.93 16.33 -3.78
C GLY A 81 0.14 15.84 -5.00
N VAL A 82 0.12 14.53 -5.21
CA VAL A 82 -0.57 13.86 -6.33
C VAL A 82 -1.96 13.35 -5.92
N LEU A 83 -2.82 13.09 -6.90
CA LEU A 83 -4.15 12.50 -6.63
C LEU A 83 -4.01 11.03 -6.21
N TYR A 84 -4.92 10.53 -5.38
CA TYR A 84 -4.97 9.15 -4.92
C TYR A 84 -5.01 8.16 -6.08
N LYS A 85 -5.75 8.48 -7.16
CA LYS A 85 -5.76 7.65 -8.37
C LYS A 85 -4.37 7.52 -9.00
N GLU A 86 -3.56 8.59 -8.99
CA GLU A 86 -2.18 8.57 -9.50
C GLU A 86 -1.31 7.66 -8.63
N ILE A 87 -1.38 7.81 -7.30
CA ILE A 87 -0.70 6.92 -6.34
C ILE A 87 -1.08 5.46 -6.59
N LEU A 88 -2.37 5.19 -6.76
CA LEU A 88 -2.89 3.85 -6.99
C LEU A 88 -2.38 3.25 -8.31
N CYS A 89 -2.34 4.05 -9.38
CA CYS A 89 -1.76 3.64 -10.67
C CYS A 89 -0.26 3.33 -10.53
N ASP A 90 0.49 4.17 -9.82
CA ASP A 90 1.93 3.98 -9.61
C ASP A 90 2.22 2.69 -8.83
N VAL A 91 1.42 2.42 -7.78
CA VAL A 91 1.51 1.17 -7.02
C VAL A 91 1.13 -0.02 -7.92
N ALA A 92 0.07 0.09 -8.72
CA ALA A 92 -0.34 -0.96 -9.65
C ALA A 92 0.75 -1.24 -10.71
N ASP A 93 1.40 -0.22 -11.25
CA ASP A 93 2.54 -0.33 -12.18
C ASP A 93 3.73 -1.03 -11.51
N LYS A 94 4.08 -0.63 -10.26
CA LYS A 94 5.17 -1.26 -9.49
C LYS A 94 4.96 -2.75 -9.30
N TYR A 95 3.73 -3.16 -8.98
CA TYR A 95 3.39 -4.57 -8.76
C TYR A 95 2.96 -5.30 -10.05
N LYS A 96 3.12 -4.67 -11.21
CA LYS A 96 2.79 -5.23 -12.54
C LYS A 96 1.36 -5.78 -12.62
N VAL A 97 0.41 -5.06 -12.02
CA VAL A 97 -1.01 -5.38 -12.10
C VAL A 97 -1.49 -5.15 -13.53
N ASN A 98 -2.36 -6.02 -14.06
CA ASN A 98 -3.00 -5.79 -15.35
C ASN A 98 -4.25 -4.90 -15.19
N TYR A 99 -4.09 -3.59 -15.41
CA TYR A 99 -5.18 -2.62 -15.31
C TYR A 99 -5.14 -1.59 -16.44
N ASN A 100 -6.23 -0.83 -16.58
CA ASN A 100 -6.32 0.29 -17.50
C ASN A 100 -6.36 1.59 -16.68
N LYS A 101 -5.41 2.50 -16.92
CA LYS A 101 -5.34 3.81 -16.22
C LYS A 101 -6.61 4.66 -16.38
N LYS A 102 -7.40 4.43 -17.43
CA LYS A 102 -8.67 5.11 -17.68
C LYS A 102 -9.85 4.53 -16.88
N SER A 103 -9.70 3.35 -16.28
CA SER A 103 -10.73 2.74 -15.44
C SER A 103 -11.03 3.59 -14.21
N ASP A 104 -12.20 3.38 -13.62
CA ASP A 104 -12.58 3.99 -12.35
C ASP A 104 -11.64 3.57 -11.23
N THR A 105 -11.42 4.46 -10.26
CA THR A 105 -10.49 4.24 -9.15
C THR A 105 -10.84 2.98 -8.36
N GLU A 106 -12.13 2.68 -8.19
CA GLU A 106 -12.61 1.46 -7.54
C GLU A 106 -12.16 0.19 -8.27
N LEU A 107 -12.26 0.16 -9.60
CA LEU A 107 -11.84 -1.01 -10.37
C LEU A 107 -10.31 -1.21 -10.30
N ILE A 108 -9.53 -0.14 -10.26
CA ILE A 108 -8.08 -0.22 -10.08
C ILE A 108 -7.75 -0.75 -8.67
N LYS A 109 -8.46 -0.31 -7.62
CA LYS A 109 -8.33 -0.80 -6.25
C LYS A 109 -8.58 -2.30 -6.18
N ILE A 110 -9.69 -2.78 -6.74
CA ILE A 110 -10.05 -4.19 -6.77
C ILE A 110 -8.96 -5.01 -7.46
N LYS A 111 -8.44 -4.55 -8.61
CA LYS A 111 -7.38 -5.26 -9.35
C LYS A 111 -6.08 -5.35 -8.56
N LEU A 112 -5.69 -4.27 -7.87
CA LEU A 112 -4.50 -4.28 -7.01
C LEU A 112 -4.69 -5.23 -5.82
N PHE A 113 -5.86 -5.21 -5.18
CA PHE A 113 -6.18 -6.12 -4.09
C PHE A 113 -6.14 -7.59 -4.52
N MET A 114 -6.74 -7.93 -5.67
CA MET A 114 -6.66 -9.27 -6.24
C MET A 114 -5.22 -9.71 -6.49
N LYS A 115 -4.36 -8.81 -7.00
CA LYS A 115 -2.94 -9.13 -7.19
C LYS A 115 -2.22 -9.45 -5.88
N ILE A 116 -2.54 -8.74 -4.80
CA ILE A 116 -1.99 -8.99 -3.46
C ILE A 116 -2.45 -10.36 -2.96
N LEU A 117 -3.73 -10.71 -3.14
CA LEU A 117 -4.28 -12.01 -2.76
C LEU A 117 -3.61 -13.16 -3.53
N GLU A 118 -3.53 -13.08 -4.85
CA GLU A 118 -2.83 -14.04 -5.71
C GLU A 118 -1.39 -14.26 -5.23
N THR A 119 -0.64 -13.16 -5.03
CA THR A 119 0.76 -13.22 -4.58
C THR A 119 0.90 -13.85 -3.19
N SER A 120 -0.09 -13.66 -2.32
CA SER A 120 -0.09 -14.25 -0.98
C SER A 120 -0.35 -15.75 -1.02
N LEU A 121 -1.30 -16.19 -1.85
CA LEU A 121 -1.62 -17.61 -2.07
C LEU A 121 -0.45 -18.36 -2.72
N ASP A 122 0.19 -17.77 -3.74
CA ASP A 122 1.34 -18.38 -4.41
C ASP A 122 2.51 -18.64 -3.44
N LYS A 123 2.76 -17.70 -2.52
CA LYS A 123 3.82 -17.84 -1.51
C LYS A 123 3.53 -18.98 -0.51
N ILE A 124 2.27 -19.14 -0.11
CA ILE A 124 1.84 -20.24 0.78
C ILE A 124 2.10 -21.57 0.08
N ASN A 125 1.62 -21.73 -1.16
CA ASN A 125 1.81 -22.95 -1.94
C ASN A 125 3.29 -23.31 -2.12
N GLN A 126 4.16 -22.34 -2.41
CA GLN A 126 5.60 -22.59 -2.55
C GLN A 126 6.29 -22.98 -1.24
N GLY A 127 5.87 -22.41 -0.10
CA GLY A 127 6.39 -22.75 1.21
C GLY A 127 6.05 -24.19 1.60
N ASP A 128 4.78 -24.57 1.39
CA ASP A 128 4.28 -25.90 1.73
C ASP A 128 4.88 -26.98 0.80
N ILE A 129 4.99 -26.70 -0.50
CA ILE A 129 5.65 -27.62 -1.45
C ILE A 129 7.11 -27.84 -1.08
N LYS A 130 7.85 -26.80 -0.65
CA LYS A 130 9.25 -26.95 -0.20
C LYS A 130 9.34 -27.83 1.05
N ILE A 131 8.49 -27.62 2.04
CA ILE A 131 8.44 -28.42 3.26
C ILE A 131 8.07 -29.88 2.95
N ILE A 132 7.11 -30.11 2.05
CA ILE A 132 6.71 -31.45 1.62
C ILE A 132 7.84 -32.15 0.86
N SER A 133 8.54 -31.44 -0.03
CA SER A 133 9.68 -31.98 -0.79
C SER A 133 10.89 -32.35 0.08
N GLN A 134 11.08 -31.63 1.20
CA GLN A 134 12.20 -31.86 2.13
C GLN A 134 11.86 -32.91 3.20
N SER A 135 10.59 -33.03 3.60
CA SER A 135 10.15 -33.93 4.68
C SER A 135 9.88 -35.37 4.25
N LYS A 136 9.69 -35.63 2.95
CA LYS A 136 9.65 -36.98 2.37
C LYS A 136 10.48 -36.96 1.10
N GLY A 137 11.43 -37.87 0.96
CA GLY A 137 12.30 -38.04 -0.23
C GLY A 137 11.54 -38.42 -1.50
N ILE A 138 10.59 -37.58 -1.92
CA ILE A 138 9.71 -37.73 -3.06
C ILE A 138 10.40 -37.02 -4.23
N ASN A 139 10.75 -37.81 -5.25
CA ASN A 139 11.33 -37.30 -6.48
C ASN A 139 10.24 -36.61 -7.31
N ILE A 140 10.24 -35.27 -7.29
CA ILE A 140 9.22 -34.40 -7.90
C ILE A 140 9.11 -34.62 -9.42
N ASN A 141 10.15 -35.14 -10.07
CA ASN A 141 10.16 -35.42 -11.51
C ASN A 141 9.12 -36.49 -11.93
N SER A 142 8.71 -37.39 -11.04
CA SER A 142 7.66 -38.39 -11.35
C SER A 142 6.25 -37.82 -11.33
N ILE A 143 6.03 -36.70 -10.64
CA ILE A 143 4.71 -36.06 -10.51
C ILE A 143 4.47 -35.09 -11.68
N LEU A 144 5.50 -34.35 -12.09
CA LEU A 144 5.38 -33.39 -13.20
C LEU A 144 5.32 -34.07 -14.58
N GLY A 145 5.94 -35.24 -14.75
CA GLY A 145 5.84 -36.03 -15.99
C GLY A 145 4.46 -36.66 -16.25
N GLY A 146 3.52 -36.56 -15.31
CA GLY A 146 2.14 -37.02 -15.46
C GLY A 146 1.18 -36.01 -16.07
N PHE A 147 1.59 -34.74 -16.23
CA PHE A 147 0.77 -33.65 -16.78
C PHE A 147 1.12 -33.26 -18.23
N GLU A 148 2.11 -33.91 -18.85
CA GLU A 148 2.50 -33.70 -20.26
C GLU A 148 1.99 -34.81 -21.21
N LYS A 149 0.84 -35.44 -20.92
CA LYS A 149 0.15 -36.32 -21.87
C LYS A 149 -1.31 -35.96 -22.06
#